data_AF-A0ABD6EYP7-F1
#
_entry.id   AF-A0ABD6EYP7-F1
#
_cell.length_a   1.000
_cell.length_b   1.000
_cell.length_c   1.000
_cell.angle_alpha   90.00
_cell.angle_beta   90.00
_cell.angle_gamma   90.00
#
_symmetry.space_group_name_H-M   'P 1'
#
loop_
_entity.id
_entity.type
_entity.pdbx_description
1 polymer ?
#
loop_
_entity_poly.entity_id
_entity_poly.type
_entity_poly.pdbx_seq_one_letter_code
_entity_poly.pdbx_strand_id
1 'polypeptide(L)'
;MDLSRISEADRLKLCRQYFLIGIALLPFVWVVNVVCFFNYAFIAKPFPTQNQIRKYTLLSILGSLLWIFIVAGWQVFFQIERAKGYEWTDRISFTFPMGYV
;
A
#
# COMPACT_ATOMS: atom_id res chain seq x y z
N MET A 1 2.50 -4.94 -17.56
CA MET A 1 1.37 -5.71 -18.12
C MET A 1 0.54 -4.76 -18.97
N ASP A 2 0.29 -5.10 -20.23
CA ASP A 2 -0.60 -4.32 -21.09
C ASP A 2 -2.06 -4.52 -20.65
N LEU A 3 -2.52 -3.64 -19.76
CA LEU A 3 -3.91 -3.60 -19.29
C LEU A 3 -4.91 -3.30 -20.41
N SER A 4 -4.44 -2.73 -21.53
CA SER A 4 -5.20 -2.43 -22.74
C SER A 4 -5.75 -3.68 -23.44
N ARG A 5 -5.08 -4.83 -23.34
CA ARG A 5 -5.46 -6.09 -24.01
C ARG A 5 -6.44 -6.96 -23.22
N ILE A 6 -6.73 -6.60 -21.97
CA ILE A 6 -7.55 -7.42 -21.05
C ILE A 6 -9.02 -6.98 -21.11
N SER A 7 -9.95 -7.95 -21.09
CA SER A 7 -11.39 -7.74 -21.01
C SER A 7 -11.80 -6.98 -19.75
N GLU A 8 -12.86 -6.17 -19.81
CA GLU A 8 -13.31 -5.35 -18.67
C GLU A 8 -13.62 -6.17 -17.41
N ALA A 9 -14.18 -7.37 -17.58
CA ALA A 9 -14.48 -8.29 -16.48
C ALA A 9 -13.21 -8.83 -15.79
N ASP A 10 -12.14 -9.06 -16.56
CA ASP A 10 -10.87 -9.56 -16.03
C ASP A 10 -10.07 -8.44 -15.35
N ARG A 11 -10.19 -7.19 -15.82
CA ARG A 11 -9.65 -6.01 -15.13
C ARG A 11 -10.22 -5.88 -13.71
N LEU A 12 -11.53 -6.10 -13.55
CA LEU A 12 -12.18 -6.08 -12.24
C LEU A 12 -11.64 -7.19 -11.33
N LYS A 13 -11.51 -8.42 -11.85
CA LYS A 13 -10.95 -9.55 -11.10
C LYS A 13 -9.52 -9.27 -10.62
N LEU A 14 -8.68 -8.74 -11.50
CA LEU A 14 -7.32 -8.33 -11.16
C LEU A 14 -7.32 -7.26 -10.07
N CYS A 15 -8.08 -6.17 -10.23
CA CYS A 15 -8.15 -5.11 -9.22
C CYS A 15 -8.57 -5.65 -7.84
N ARG A 16 -9.52 -6.58 -7.80
CA ARG A 16 -9.95 -7.25 -6.55
C ARG A 16 -8.86 -8.16 -5.97
N GLN A 17 -8.15 -8.92 -6.79
CA GLN A 17 -7.04 -9.76 -6.33
C GLN A 17 -5.90 -8.92 -5.77
N TYR A 18 -5.49 -7.85 -6.45
CA TYR A 18 -4.46 -6.94 -5.97
C TYR A 18 -4.88 -6.27 -4.65
N PHE A 19 -6.15 -5.89 -4.51
CA PHE A 19 -6.68 -5.39 -3.25
C PHE A 19 -6.58 -6.43 -2.12
N LEU A 20 -6.96 -7.68 -2.39
CA LEU A 20 -6.90 -8.77 -1.40
C LEU A 20 -5.46 -9.10 -1.00
N ILE A 21 -4.53 -9.13 -1.98
CA ILE A 21 -3.10 -9.34 -1.73
C ILE A 21 -2.53 -8.21 -0.86
N GLY A 22 -2.95 -6.96 -1.07
CA GLY A 22 -2.50 -5.86 -0.23
C GLY A 22 -2.96 -5.95 1.23
N ILE A 23 -4.06 -6.67 1.53
CA ILE A 23 -4.46 -6.98 2.92
C ILE A 23 -3.42 -7.87 3.63
N ALA A 24 -2.62 -8.64 2.89
CA ALA A 24 -1.58 -9.51 3.44
C ALA A 24 -0.32 -8.75 3.91
N LEU A 25 -0.47 -7.52 4.42
CA LEU A 25 0.61 -6.63 4.92
C LEU A 25 1.52 -6.06 3.82
N LEU A 26 1.04 -5.96 2.58
CA LEU A 26 1.80 -5.39 1.45
C LEU A 26 1.21 -4.05 1.00
N PRO A 27 1.49 -2.93 1.69
CA PRO A 27 0.95 -1.62 1.31
C PRO A 27 1.41 -1.16 -0.08
N PHE A 28 2.60 -1.61 -0.52
CA PHE A 28 3.13 -1.28 -1.84
C PHE A 28 2.24 -1.84 -2.97
N VAL A 29 1.60 -3.00 -2.76
CA VAL A 29 0.69 -3.60 -3.75
C VAL A 29 -0.55 -2.73 -3.93
N TRP A 30 -1.06 -2.12 -2.86
CA TRP A 30 -2.16 -1.16 -2.99
C TRP A 30 -1.76 0.08 -3.77
N VAL A 31 -0.55 0.62 -3.57
CA VAL A 31 -0.05 1.75 -4.36
C VAL A 31 0.01 1.40 -5.85
N VAL A 32 0.56 0.23 -6.20
CA VAL A 32 0.61 -0.24 -7.60
C VAL A 32 -0.80 -0.41 -8.18
N ASN A 33 -1.73 -0.99 -7.41
CA ASN A 33 -3.14 -1.12 -7.81
C ASN A 33 -3.74 0.25 -8.11
N VAL A 34 -3.49 1.25 -7.26
CA VAL A 34 -3.97 2.62 -7.48
C VAL A 34 -3.39 3.19 -8.77
N VAL A 35 -2.06 3.20 -8.93
CA VAL A 35 -1.42 3.81 -10.11
C VAL A 35 -1.86 3.15 -11.42
N CYS A 36 -1.96 1.82 -11.46
CA CYS A 36 -2.39 1.09 -12.65
C CYS A 36 -3.86 1.32 -13.00
N PHE A 37 -4.76 1.29 -12.01
CA PHE A 37 -6.20 1.37 -12.24
C PHE A 37 -6.76 2.79 -12.15
N PHE A 38 -5.98 3.80 -11.74
CA PHE A 38 -6.42 5.19 -11.68
C PHE A 38 -6.84 5.73 -13.05
N ASN A 39 -6.03 5.46 -14.08
CA ASN A 39 -6.36 5.84 -15.46
C ASN A 39 -7.67 5.20 -15.92
N TYR A 40 -7.90 3.91 -15.61
CA TYR A 40 -9.14 3.21 -15.97
C TYR A 40 -10.35 3.62 -15.13
N ALA A 41 -10.13 4.07 -13.88
CA ALA A 41 -11.20 4.49 -12.99
C ALA A 41 -11.68 5.91 -13.25
N PHE A 42 -10.77 6.83 -13.66
CA PHE A 42 -11.07 8.27 -13.75
C PHE A 42 -10.93 8.87 -15.16
N ILE A 43 -10.07 8.32 -16.03
CA ILE A 43 -9.77 8.91 -17.35
C ILE A 43 -10.44 8.14 -18.50
N ALA A 44 -10.64 6.82 -18.35
CA ALA A 44 -11.29 6.00 -19.38
C ALA A 44 -12.79 6.32 -19.56
N LYS A 45 -13.31 6.00 -20.75
CA LYS A 45 -14.73 6.16 -21.09
C LYS A 45 -15.64 5.41 -20.12
N PRO A 46 -16.88 5.90 -19.85
CA PRO A 46 -17.83 5.23 -18.99
C PRO A 46 -18.16 3.81 -19.42
N PHE A 47 -17.89 2.82 -18.55
CA PHE A 47 -18.25 1.41 -18.74
C PHE A 47 -18.97 0.85 -17.50
N PRO A 48 -19.87 -0.16 -17.64
CA PRO A 48 -20.78 -0.59 -16.56
C PRO A 48 -20.06 -1.04 -15.28
N THR A 49 -18.84 -1.57 -15.38
CA THR A 49 -18.05 -2.06 -14.24
C THR A 49 -17.15 -0.99 -13.59
N GLN A 50 -17.08 0.22 -14.16
CA GLN A 50 -16.15 1.28 -13.73
C GLN A 50 -16.39 1.73 -12.28
N ASN A 51 -17.66 1.80 -11.86
CA ASN A 51 -18.00 2.20 -10.49
C ASN A 51 -17.44 1.23 -9.44
N GLN A 52 -17.40 -0.07 -9.76
CA GLN A 52 -16.82 -1.07 -8.86
C GLN A 52 -15.30 -0.92 -8.80
N ILE A 53 -14.62 -0.75 -9.94
CA ILE A 53 -13.17 -0.51 -9.98
C ILE A 53 -12.82 0.75 -9.19
N ARG A 54 -13.56 1.85 -9.38
CA ARG A 54 -13.36 3.09 -8.62
C ARG A 54 -13.48 2.89 -7.12
N LYS A 55 -14.45 2.10 -6.66
CA LYS A 55 -14.62 1.77 -5.23
C LYS A 55 -13.42 1.00 -4.68
N TYR A 56 -12.94 -0.03 -5.38
CA TYR A 56 -11.77 -0.81 -4.96
C TYR A 56 -10.47 0.01 -5.01
N THR A 57 -10.31 0.88 -6.01
CA THR A 57 -9.18 1.81 -6.08
C THR A 57 -9.19 2.79 -4.92
N LEU A 58 -10.34 3.38 -4.58
CA LEU A 58 -10.47 4.28 -3.41
C LEU A 58 -10.19 3.56 -2.09
N LEU A 59 -10.69 2.34 -1.91
CA LEU A 59 -10.38 1.52 -0.74
C LEU A 59 -8.88 1.19 -0.65
N SER A 60 -8.22 0.94 -1.78
CA SER A 60 -6.77 0.72 -1.84
C SER A 60 -5.99 1.99 -1.45
N ILE A 61 -6.47 3.19 -1.86
CA ILE A 61 -5.86 4.47 -1.43
C ILE A 61 -5.98 4.62 0.09
N LEU A 62 -7.18 4.46 0.65
CA LEU A 62 -7.41 4.55 2.10
C LEU A 62 -6.56 3.55 2.88
N GLY A 63 -6.50 2.30 2.40
CA GLY A 63 -5.64 1.28 2.99
C GLY A 63 -4.16 1.69 2.96
N SER A 64 -3.67 2.19 1.82
CA SER A 64 -2.27 2.62 1.69
C SER A 64 -1.91 3.77 2.63
N LEU A 65 -2.79 4.77 2.75
CA LEU A 65 -2.62 5.90 3.68
C LEU A 65 -2.59 5.42 5.13
N LEU A 66 -3.51 4.55 5.51
CA LEU A 66 -3.54 3.96 6.85
C LEU A 66 -2.24 3.22 7.17
N TRP A 67 -1.69 2.45 6.23
CA TRP A 67 -0.39 1.79 6.42
C TRP A 67 0.78 2.76 6.55
N ILE A 68 0.79 3.84 5.76
CA ILE A 68 1.80 4.88 5.87
C ILE A 68 1.77 5.48 7.28
N PHE A 69 0.59 5.79 7.82
CA PHE A 69 0.46 6.30 9.18
C PHE A 69 0.92 5.29 10.24
N ILE A 70 0.58 4.01 10.09
CA ILE A 70 1.02 2.96 11.03
C ILE A 70 2.55 2.82 11.01
N VAL A 71 3.15 2.71 9.82
CA VAL A 71 4.61 2.56 9.69
C VAL A 71 5.34 3.81 10.15
N ALA A 72 4.87 5.01 9.78
CA ALA A 72 5.46 6.26 10.24
C ALA A 72 5.34 6.43 11.75
N GLY A 73 4.17 6.14 12.33
CA GLY A 73 3.96 6.17 13.78
C GLY A 73 4.87 5.19 14.51
N TRP A 74 5.00 3.96 14.00
CA TRP A 74 5.92 2.97 14.54
C TRP A 74 7.38 3.44 14.45
N GLN A 75 7.80 4.01 13.32
CA GLN A 75 9.15 4.54 13.15
C GLN A 75 9.42 5.67 14.16
N VAL A 76 8.54 6.66 14.29
CA VAL A 76 8.70 7.75 15.25
C VAL A 76 8.79 7.22 16.68
N PHE A 77 7.89 6.32 17.07
CA PHE A 77 7.90 5.69 18.39
C PHE A 77 9.21 4.93 18.63
N PHE A 78 9.63 4.09 17.69
CA PHE A 78 10.86 3.31 17.79
C PHE A 78 12.10 4.21 17.89
N GLN A 79 12.17 5.30 17.14
CA GLN A 79 13.30 6.23 17.22
C GLN A 79 13.37 6.94 18.58
N ILE A 80 12.24 7.32 19.17
CA ILE A 80 12.19 7.93 20.51
C ILE A 80 12.62 6.93 21.59
N GLU A 81 12.11 5.70 21.55
CA GLU A 81 12.47 4.66 22.52
C GLU A 81 13.94 4.24 22.39
N ARG A 82 14.43 4.13 21.15
CA ARG A 82 15.84 3.80 20.88
C ARG A 82 16.79 4.86 21.42
N ALA A 83 16.43 6.15 21.31
CA ALA A 83 17.22 7.23 21.87
C ALA A 83 17.37 7.16 23.41
N LYS A 84 16.48 6.44 24.10
CA LYS A 84 16.58 6.22 25.55
C LYS A 84 17.56 5.10 25.92
N GLY A 85 18.04 4.30 24.94
CA GLY A 85 19.07 3.28 25.15
C GLY A 85 18.57 2.01 25.86
N TYR A 86 17.33 1.60 25.63
CA TYR A 86 16.81 0.37 26.25
C TYR A 86 17.31 -0.90 25.54
N GLU A 87 17.66 -1.94 26.30
CA GLU A 87 18.14 -3.22 25.75
C GLU A 87 17.20 -3.86 24.72
N TRP A 88 15.87 -3.71 24.89
CA TRP A 88 14.91 -4.30 23.95
C TRP A 88 14.96 -3.62 22.58
N THR A 89 15.32 -2.33 22.53
CA THR A 89 15.44 -1.58 21.26
C THR A 89 16.67 -1.99 20.48
N ASP A 90 17.76 -2.35 21.16
CA ASP A 90 18.96 -2.89 20.53
C ASP A 90 18.72 -4.29 19.95
N ARG A 91 17.96 -5.14 20.67
CA ARG A 91 17.64 -6.50 20.19
C ARG A 91 16.82 -6.53 18.90
N ILE A 92 15.98 -5.52 18.66
CA ILE A 92 15.15 -5.42 17.45
C ILE A 92 15.75 -4.48 16.40
N SER A 93 16.86 -3.81 16.71
CA SER A 93 17.59 -2.95 15.77
C SER A 93 18.36 -3.82 14.78
N PHE A 94 17.99 -3.73 13.50
CA PHE A 94 18.73 -4.42 12.44
C PHE A 94 20.01 -3.65 12.04
N THR A 95 19.96 -2.33 12.06
CA THR A 95 21.09 -1.45 11.70
C THR A 95 21.46 -0.56 12.88
N PHE A 96 22.70 -0.67 13.34
CA PHE A 96 23.27 0.21 14.34
C PHE A 96 23.96 1.40 13.68
N PRO A 97 23.74 2.64 14.14
CA PRO A 97 24.50 3.77 13.66
C PRO A 97 25.95 3.64 14.16
N MET A 98 26.90 3.68 13.23
CA MET A 98 28.33 3.69 13.55
C MET A 98 28.65 5.00 14.26
N GLY A 99 28.80 4.98 15.58
CA GLY A 99 29.02 6.16 16.41
C GLY A 99 28.08 6.32 17.61
N TYR A 100 27.18 5.36 17.86
CA TYR A 100 26.50 5.25 19.14
C TYR A 100 27.52 4.88 20.22
N VAL A 101 27.68 5.72 21.25
CA VAL A 101 28.54 5.48 22.42
C VAL A 101 27.66 5.13 23.61
#